data_AF-A0AA35WS92-F1
#
_entry.id   AF-A0AA35WS92-F1
#
_cell.length_a   1.000
_cell.length_b   1.000
_cell.length_c   1.000
_cell.angle_alpha   90.00
_cell.angle_beta   90.00
_cell.angle_gamma   90.00
#
_symmetry.space_group_name_H-M   'P 1'
#
loop_
_entity.id
_entity.type
_entity.pdbx_description
1 polymer ?
#
loop_
_entity_poly.entity_id
_entity_poly.type
_entity_poly.pdbx_seq_one_letter_code
_entity_poly.pdbx_strand_id
1 'polypeptide(L)'
;MCETYSKDGTPHPTNKRYSCDRIMERVMDEENPEFAIEQEYTLLDYDGHPFGWPKSGYPGQQGPYYCAVGATNVFGTQISEAHYKACLYAGLCVSGSNAEVMPAQWEYQVGPCPGIAMGDELWVSRYILHRAAEDFGVIVTLDPKPMPGDWNGAGGHCNFSTSRMKADNGMKVMEEAIQRLEKRHKEHIILYDPSGVSGGERGRGR
;
A
#
# COMPACT_ATOMS: atom_id res chain seq x y z
N MET A 1 -1.16 17.72 1.35
CA MET A 1 -0.06 17.10 0.57
C MET A 1 0.75 18.20 -0.07
N CYS A 2 2.08 18.11 -0.06
CA CYS A 2 2.95 19.15 -0.62
C CYS A 2 4.15 18.52 -1.33
N GLU A 3 4.68 19.21 -2.33
CA GLU A 3 5.96 18.87 -2.94
C GLU A 3 7.13 19.49 -2.20
N THR A 4 8.30 18.86 -2.32
CA THR A 4 9.53 19.35 -1.70
C THR A 4 10.52 19.78 -2.78
N TYR A 5 11.00 21.00 -2.65
CA TYR A 5 11.97 21.63 -3.53
C TYR A 5 13.20 22.07 -2.75
N SER A 6 14.35 22.03 -3.41
CA SER A 6 15.60 22.61 -2.93
C SER A 6 15.52 24.14 -2.92
N LYS A 7 16.46 24.79 -2.21
CA LYS A 7 16.51 26.27 -2.11
C LYS A 7 16.62 26.97 -3.47
N ASP A 8 17.20 26.31 -4.47
CA ASP A 8 17.37 26.80 -5.84
C ASP A 8 16.13 26.58 -6.73
N GLY A 9 15.03 26.04 -6.17
CA GLY A 9 13.78 25.76 -6.88
C GLY A 9 13.79 24.43 -7.65
N THR A 10 14.85 23.63 -7.58
CA THR A 10 14.86 22.30 -8.20
C THR A 10 14.10 21.28 -7.35
N PRO A 11 13.40 20.30 -7.96
CA PRO A 11 12.76 19.23 -7.19
C PRO A 11 13.78 18.47 -6.34
N HIS A 12 13.46 18.23 -5.06
CA HIS A 12 14.35 17.46 -4.19
C HIS A 12 14.54 16.03 -4.73
N PRO A 13 15.70 15.36 -4.55
CA PRO A 13 15.93 14.00 -5.09
C PRO A 13 14.88 12.93 -4.70
N THR A 14 14.22 13.12 -3.56
CA THR A 14 13.14 12.25 -3.07
C THR A 14 11.75 12.67 -3.55
N ASN A 15 11.59 13.84 -4.20
CA ASN A 15 10.33 14.28 -4.78
C ASN A 15 10.06 13.49 -6.07
N LYS A 16 9.44 12.31 -5.92
CA LYS A 16 9.01 11.47 -7.06
C LYS A 16 7.69 11.94 -7.69
N ARG A 17 6.92 12.77 -6.97
CA ARG A 17 5.66 13.35 -7.45
C ARG A 17 5.91 14.20 -8.70
N TYR A 18 6.91 15.09 -8.67
CA TYR A 18 7.24 15.98 -9.79
C TYR A 18 7.40 15.25 -11.13
N SER A 19 8.17 14.15 -11.17
CA SER A 19 8.36 13.38 -12.40
C SER A 19 7.12 12.57 -12.79
N CYS A 20 6.36 12.08 -11.82
CA CYS A 20 5.14 11.31 -12.04
C CYS A 20 4.05 12.20 -12.66
N ASP A 21 3.85 13.40 -12.11
CA ASP A 21 2.84 14.37 -12.55
C ASP A 21 2.99 14.69 -14.03
N ARG A 22 4.23 15.00 -14.46
CA ARG A 22 4.56 15.27 -15.86
C ARG A 22 4.31 14.09 -16.81
N ILE A 23 4.38 12.85 -16.33
CA ILE A 23 4.02 11.68 -17.15
C ILE A 23 2.51 11.56 -17.23
N MET A 24 1.80 11.72 -16.10
CA MET A 24 0.35 11.65 -16.04
C MET A 24 -0.29 12.74 -16.91
N GLU A 25 0.19 13.99 -16.85
CA GLU A 25 -0.25 15.10 -17.70
C GLU A 25 -0.18 14.75 -19.21
N ARG A 26 0.87 14.03 -19.64
CA ARG A 26 1.04 13.67 -21.05
C ARG A 26 0.07 12.62 -21.56
N VAL A 27 -0.43 11.77 -20.68
CA VAL A 27 -1.28 10.62 -21.07
C VAL A 27 -2.71 10.77 -20.58
N MET A 28 -3.03 11.81 -19.79
CA MET A 28 -4.33 11.97 -19.15
C MET A 28 -5.46 12.06 -20.18
N ASP A 29 -5.32 12.92 -21.19
CA ASP A 29 -6.37 13.14 -22.18
C ASP A 29 -6.58 11.93 -23.11
N GLU A 30 -5.51 11.19 -23.41
CA GLU A 30 -5.54 10.08 -24.37
C GLU A 30 -5.95 8.75 -23.71
N GLU A 31 -5.40 8.46 -22.53
CA GLU A 31 -5.55 7.16 -21.87
C GLU A 31 -6.42 7.25 -20.61
N ASN A 32 -6.54 8.41 -19.96
CA ASN A 32 -7.23 8.59 -18.67
C ASN A 32 -6.91 7.45 -17.67
N PRO A 33 -5.64 7.33 -17.25
CA PRO A 33 -5.20 6.22 -16.42
C PRO A 33 -5.81 6.32 -15.02
N GLU A 34 -6.36 5.21 -14.53
CA GLU A 34 -6.88 5.06 -13.18
C GLU A 34 -6.11 3.96 -12.44
N PHE A 35 -5.89 4.20 -11.16
CA PHE A 35 -5.16 3.30 -10.28
C PHE A 35 -5.98 3.04 -9.02
N ALA A 36 -5.84 1.84 -8.45
CA ALA A 36 -6.25 1.60 -7.07
C ALA A 36 -5.18 0.76 -6.37
N ILE A 37 -4.82 1.13 -5.16
CA ILE A 37 -3.76 0.47 -4.39
C ILE A 37 -4.33 -0.14 -3.11
N GLU A 38 -4.06 -1.43 -2.94
CA GLU A 38 -4.30 -2.24 -1.75
C GLU A 38 -3.08 -2.10 -0.83
N GLN A 39 -3.18 -1.29 0.22
CA GLN A 39 -2.09 -1.08 1.17
C GLN A 39 -2.22 -2.04 2.35
N GLU A 40 -1.33 -3.03 2.40
CA GLU A 40 -1.19 -3.89 3.57
C GLU A 40 -0.23 -3.26 4.58
N TYR A 41 -0.47 -3.51 5.87
CA TYR A 41 0.38 -3.02 6.96
C TYR A 41 0.26 -3.93 8.18
N THR A 42 1.23 -3.84 9.09
CA THR A 42 1.20 -4.57 10.36
C THR A 42 1.24 -3.59 11.52
N LEU A 43 0.41 -3.86 12.53
CA LEU A 43 0.40 -3.15 13.79
C LEU A 43 1.42 -3.77 14.74
N LEU A 44 2.29 -2.94 15.31
CA LEU A 44 3.29 -3.31 16.30
C LEU A 44 3.03 -2.57 17.61
N ASP A 45 3.32 -3.22 18.72
CA ASP A 45 3.43 -2.57 20.02
C ASP A 45 4.71 -1.69 20.06
N TYR A 46 4.84 -0.84 21.07
CA TYR A 46 5.97 0.11 21.19
C TYR A 46 7.34 -0.58 21.31
N ASP A 47 7.35 -1.86 21.70
CA ASP A 47 8.55 -2.71 21.77
C ASP A 47 8.91 -3.36 20.42
N GLY A 48 8.13 -3.08 19.37
CA GLY A 48 8.32 -3.62 18.02
C GLY A 48 7.74 -5.02 17.81
N HIS A 49 7.13 -5.63 18.82
CA HIS A 49 6.46 -6.91 18.68
C HIS A 49 5.07 -6.73 18.03
N PRO A 50 4.56 -7.66 17.20
CA PRO A 50 3.23 -7.52 16.63
C PRO A 50 2.14 -7.34 17.69
N PHE A 51 1.23 -6.41 17.44
CA PHE A 51 0.24 -5.97 18.40
C PHE A 51 -0.73 -7.11 18.77
N GLY A 52 -0.91 -7.35 20.07
CA GLY A 52 -1.79 -8.43 20.57
C GLY A 52 -1.17 -9.83 20.55
N TRP A 53 0.06 -10.00 20.05
CA TRP A 53 0.74 -11.30 20.11
C TRP A 53 1.23 -11.63 21.53
N PRO A 54 1.40 -12.93 21.86
CA PRO A 54 1.99 -13.33 23.14
C PRO A 54 3.43 -12.82 23.29
N LYS A 55 3.72 -12.07 24.36
CA LYS A 55 5.05 -11.48 24.62
C LYS A 55 6.21 -12.48 24.67
N SER A 56 5.92 -13.76 24.87
CA SER A 56 6.91 -14.84 24.86
C SER A 56 6.46 -16.01 23.99
N GLY A 57 6.09 -15.72 22.74
CA GLY A 57 5.75 -16.75 21.78
C GLY A 57 5.14 -16.21 20.49
N TYR A 58 4.31 -17.06 19.89
CA TYR A 58 3.58 -16.77 18.67
C TYR A 58 2.10 -17.06 18.91
N PRO A 59 1.18 -16.40 18.18
CA PRO A 59 -0.21 -16.82 18.14
C PRO A 59 -0.33 -18.20 17.46
N GLY A 60 -1.56 -18.73 17.37
CA GLY A 60 -1.82 -19.94 16.60
C GLY A 60 -1.44 -19.79 15.12
N GLN A 61 -1.38 -20.91 14.39
CA GLN A 61 -1.06 -20.91 12.96
C GLN A 61 -2.01 -20.01 12.15
N GLN A 62 -1.50 -19.44 11.06
CA GLN A 62 -2.28 -18.66 10.10
C GLN A 62 -3.48 -19.47 9.56
N GLY A 63 -4.60 -18.80 9.32
CA GLY A 63 -5.85 -19.45 8.90
C GLY A 63 -7.11 -18.78 9.45
N PRO A 64 -7.27 -18.66 10.78
CA PRO A 64 -8.50 -18.13 11.39
C PRO A 64 -8.57 -16.59 11.44
N TYR A 65 -7.59 -15.87 10.87
CA TYR A 65 -7.41 -14.42 11.05
C TYR A 65 -7.96 -13.58 9.89
N TYR A 66 -7.83 -14.07 8.66
CA TYR A 66 -8.27 -13.36 7.46
C TYR A 66 -9.77 -13.09 7.49
N CYS A 67 -10.17 -11.82 7.33
CA CYS A 67 -11.57 -11.36 7.40
C CYS A 67 -12.35 -11.86 8.63
N ALA A 68 -11.66 -12.15 9.73
CA ALA A 68 -12.27 -12.74 10.91
C ALA A 68 -13.02 -11.71 11.77
N VAL A 69 -13.64 -12.20 12.84
CA VAL A 69 -14.21 -11.39 13.92
C VAL A 69 -13.92 -12.09 15.25
N GLY A 70 -13.82 -11.31 16.33
CA GLY A 70 -13.64 -11.82 17.69
C GLY A 70 -12.25 -11.56 18.26
N ALA A 71 -12.20 -11.40 19.58
CA ALA A 71 -11.02 -10.94 20.31
C ALA A 71 -9.81 -11.89 20.24
N THR A 72 -10.00 -13.14 19.85
CA THR A 72 -8.92 -14.12 19.69
C THR A 72 -8.31 -14.12 18.29
N ASN A 73 -8.98 -13.49 17.32
CA ASN A 73 -8.63 -13.60 15.90
C ASN A 73 -8.24 -12.25 15.30
N VAL A 74 -8.80 -11.14 15.80
CA VAL A 74 -8.61 -9.82 15.19
C VAL A 74 -8.07 -8.83 16.23
N PHE A 75 -6.91 -8.26 15.94
CA PHE A 75 -6.23 -7.30 16.80
C PHE A 75 -6.15 -5.93 16.13
N GLY A 76 -6.59 -4.87 16.83
CA GLY A 76 -6.48 -3.49 16.34
C GLY A 76 -7.62 -2.99 15.47
N THR A 77 -8.81 -3.61 15.52
CA THR A 77 -10.01 -3.17 14.77
C THR A 77 -10.32 -1.69 14.97
N GLN A 78 -10.12 -1.16 16.17
CA GLN A 78 -10.37 0.25 16.49
C GLN A 78 -9.49 1.19 15.65
N ILE A 79 -8.25 0.80 15.36
CA ILE A 79 -7.32 1.59 14.55
C ILE A 79 -7.77 1.56 13.08
N SER A 80 -8.08 0.38 12.56
CA SER A 80 -8.60 0.23 11.18
C SER A 80 -9.90 1.03 10.99
N GLU A 81 -10.87 0.91 11.89
CA GLU A 81 -12.13 1.66 11.80
C GLU A 81 -11.94 3.18 11.92
N ALA A 82 -11.09 3.63 12.85
CA ALA A 82 -10.81 5.06 13.02
C ALA A 82 -10.13 5.63 11.76
N HIS A 83 -9.14 4.93 11.22
CA HIS A 83 -8.47 5.28 9.97
C HIS A 83 -9.45 5.35 8.79
N TYR A 84 -10.30 4.34 8.63
CA TYR A 84 -11.29 4.29 7.55
C TYR A 84 -12.24 5.50 7.59
N LYS A 85 -12.82 5.77 8.78
CA LYS A 85 -13.71 6.92 9.00
C LYS A 85 -12.99 8.25 8.78
N ALA A 86 -11.74 8.37 9.21
CA ALA A 86 -10.94 9.56 9.01
C ALA A 86 -10.61 9.81 7.53
N CYS A 87 -10.32 8.76 6.76
CA CYS A 87 -10.10 8.86 5.32
C CYS A 87 -11.36 9.31 4.57
N LEU A 88 -12.52 8.72 4.90
CA LEU A 88 -13.81 9.15 4.36
C LEU A 88 -14.10 10.61 4.69
N TYR A 89 -13.90 11.03 5.95
CA TYR A 89 -14.10 12.41 6.38
C TYR A 89 -13.17 13.39 5.66
N ALA A 90 -11.92 12.99 5.42
CA ALA A 90 -10.93 13.77 4.68
C ALA A 90 -11.24 13.85 3.16
N GLY A 91 -12.23 13.12 2.67
CA GLY A 91 -12.61 13.09 1.25
C GLY A 91 -11.69 12.24 0.38
N LEU A 92 -10.94 11.29 0.97
CA LEU A 92 -10.13 10.34 0.19
C LEU A 92 -11.02 9.25 -0.40
N CYS A 93 -10.62 8.72 -1.56
CA CYS A 93 -11.24 7.61 -2.26
C CYS A 93 -10.92 6.26 -1.61
N VAL A 94 -11.02 6.15 -0.28
CA VAL A 94 -10.88 4.86 0.41
C VAL A 94 -12.07 3.96 0.03
N SER A 95 -11.78 2.76 -0.47
CA SER A 95 -12.78 1.87 -1.07
C SER A 95 -13.06 0.61 -0.27
N GLY A 96 -12.22 0.26 0.71
CA GLY A 96 -12.45 -0.89 1.58
C GLY A 96 -11.35 -1.08 2.63
N SER A 97 -11.57 -2.07 3.50
CA SER A 97 -10.57 -2.58 4.45
C SER A 97 -10.92 -4.00 4.89
N ASN A 98 -9.91 -4.79 5.21
CA ASN A 98 -10.03 -6.13 5.74
C ASN A 98 -8.89 -6.45 6.72
N ALA A 99 -9.15 -7.39 7.63
CA ALA A 99 -8.08 -8.05 8.39
C ALA A 99 -7.35 -9.03 7.46
N GLU A 100 -6.02 -9.02 7.51
CA GLU A 100 -5.18 -9.86 6.66
C GLU A 100 -4.85 -11.22 7.32
N VAL A 101 -4.13 -12.07 6.59
CA VAL A 101 -3.82 -13.45 7.00
C VAL A 101 -2.96 -13.52 8.27
N MET A 102 -1.98 -12.63 8.44
CA MET A 102 -1.17 -12.58 9.66
C MET A 102 -1.94 -11.83 10.77
N PRO A 103 -1.97 -12.33 12.03
CA PRO A 103 -2.62 -11.59 13.12
C PRO A 103 -1.94 -10.24 13.33
N ALA A 104 -2.75 -9.20 13.54
CA ALA A 104 -2.33 -7.79 13.59
C ALA A 104 -1.93 -7.18 12.23
N GLN A 105 -2.06 -7.92 11.13
CA GLN A 105 -1.96 -7.40 9.78
C GLN A 105 -3.34 -6.96 9.28
N TRP A 106 -3.35 -5.87 8.53
CA TRP A 106 -4.54 -5.27 7.96
C TRP A 106 -4.27 -4.76 6.56
N GLU A 107 -5.33 -4.60 5.79
CA GLU A 107 -5.31 -3.94 4.49
C GLU A 107 -6.37 -2.84 4.44
N TYR A 108 -6.08 -1.79 3.67
CA TYR A 108 -7.07 -0.84 3.19
C TYR A 108 -6.83 -0.53 1.73
N GLN A 109 -7.90 -0.22 0.99
CA GLN A 109 -7.84 0.08 -0.43
C GLN A 109 -8.12 1.56 -0.70
N VAL A 110 -7.34 2.17 -1.59
CA VAL A 110 -7.56 3.54 -2.07
C VAL A 110 -7.71 3.49 -3.58
N GLY A 111 -8.80 4.06 -4.10
CA GLY A 111 -9.11 4.19 -5.51
C GLY A 111 -10.45 3.57 -5.92
N PRO A 112 -10.83 3.72 -7.21
CA PRO A 112 -9.99 4.20 -8.30
C PRO A 112 -9.70 5.71 -8.25
N CYS A 113 -8.43 6.09 -8.44
CA CYS A 113 -7.95 7.47 -8.51
C CYS A 113 -7.32 7.75 -9.89
N PRO A 114 -7.62 8.89 -10.54
CA PRO A 114 -7.03 9.25 -11.82
C PRO A 114 -5.59 9.76 -11.68
N GLY A 115 -4.68 9.20 -12.47
CA GLY A 115 -3.29 9.67 -12.63
C GLY A 115 -2.59 10.04 -11.32
N ILE A 116 -2.18 11.32 -11.19
CA ILE A 116 -1.39 11.81 -10.06
C ILE A 116 -2.12 11.74 -8.71
N ALA A 117 -3.47 11.76 -8.72
CA ALA A 117 -4.27 11.71 -7.51
C ALA A 117 -4.04 10.42 -6.72
N MET A 118 -3.73 9.30 -7.38
CA MET A 118 -3.45 8.04 -6.69
C MET A 118 -2.29 8.16 -5.69
N GLY A 119 -1.20 8.80 -6.12
CA GLY A 119 -0.05 9.02 -5.24
C GLY A 119 -0.41 9.95 -4.09
N ASP A 120 -1.09 11.06 -4.39
CA ASP A 120 -1.48 12.05 -3.39
C ASP A 120 -2.39 11.46 -2.31
N GLU A 121 -3.44 10.72 -2.71
CA GLU A 121 -4.38 10.12 -1.79
C GLU A 121 -3.78 8.99 -0.97
N LEU A 122 -2.96 8.12 -1.58
CA LEU A 122 -2.29 7.04 -0.84
C LEU A 122 -1.34 7.62 0.21
N TRP A 123 -0.54 8.64 -0.11
CA TRP A 123 0.36 9.24 0.87
C TRP A 123 -0.38 9.95 2.02
N VAL A 124 -1.48 10.64 1.73
CA VAL A 124 -2.31 11.25 2.78
C VAL A 124 -2.99 10.17 3.63
N SER A 125 -3.49 9.08 3.01
CA SER A 125 -4.10 7.97 3.76
C SER A 125 -3.10 7.29 4.69
N ARG A 126 -1.83 7.13 4.28
CA ARG A 126 -0.74 6.61 5.13
C ARG A 126 -0.43 7.55 6.29
N TYR A 127 -0.42 8.86 6.03
CA TYR A 127 -0.27 9.85 7.10
C TYR A 127 -1.41 9.74 8.13
N ILE A 128 -2.66 9.66 7.67
CA ILE A 128 -3.82 9.47 8.56
C ILE A 128 -3.72 8.15 9.33
N LEU A 129 -3.23 7.07 8.71
CA LEU A 129 -3.03 5.78 9.37
C LEU A 129 -2.04 5.90 10.54
N HIS A 130 -0.87 6.49 10.30
CA HIS A 130 0.12 6.71 11.36
C HIS A 130 -0.43 7.61 12.46
N ARG A 131 -1.15 8.69 12.10
CA ARG A 131 -1.80 9.59 13.06
C ARG A 131 -2.86 8.91 13.91
N ALA A 132 -3.70 8.08 13.28
CA ALA A 132 -4.73 7.32 13.98
C ALA A 132 -4.10 6.31 14.95
N ALA A 133 -3.10 5.55 14.50
CA ALA A 133 -2.41 4.58 15.35
C ALA A 133 -1.66 5.24 16.53
N GLU A 134 -1.11 6.44 16.34
CA GLU A 134 -0.44 7.20 17.40
C GLU A 134 -1.37 7.49 18.58
N ASP A 135 -2.65 7.85 18.33
CA ASP A 135 -3.63 8.11 19.39
C ASP A 135 -3.93 6.85 20.24
N PHE A 136 -3.64 5.65 19.72
CA PHE A 136 -3.73 4.38 20.44
C PHE A 136 -2.39 3.88 20.99
N GLY A 137 -1.29 4.61 20.79
CA GLY A 137 0.05 4.19 21.21
C GLY A 137 0.59 2.98 20.44
N VAL A 138 0.12 2.75 19.21
CA VAL A 138 0.48 1.60 18.37
C VAL A 138 1.34 2.07 17.19
N ILE A 139 2.36 1.30 16.85
CA ILE A 139 3.24 1.54 15.71
C ILE A 139 2.64 0.86 14.47
N VAL A 140 2.73 1.53 13.32
CA VAL A 140 2.41 0.96 12.01
C VAL A 140 3.71 0.72 11.26
N THR A 141 3.90 -0.49 10.72
CA THR A 141 4.96 -0.78 9.77
C THR A 141 4.39 -1.10 8.39
N LEU A 142 5.02 -0.54 7.36
CA LEU A 142 4.80 -0.87 5.95
C LEU A 142 5.94 -1.75 5.39
N ASP A 143 6.76 -2.34 6.28
CA ASP A 143 7.82 -3.26 5.89
C ASP A 143 7.21 -4.49 5.19
N PRO A 144 7.73 -4.92 4.03
CA PRO A 144 7.14 -6.02 3.26
C PRO A 144 7.26 -7.38 3.95
N LYS A 145 8.09 -7.52 4.99
CA LYS A 145 8.26 -8.76 5.74
C LYS A 145 8.56 -8.46 7.22
N PRO A 146 7.55 -8.05 8.01
CA PRO A 146 7.75 -7.68 9.40
C PRO A 146 8.11 -8.91 10.26
N MET A 147 7.40 -10.02 10.00
CA MET A 147 7.57 -11.43 10.39
C MET A 147 8.68 -12.27 9.72
N PRO A 148 9.82 -12.69 10.33
CA PRO A 148 10.59 -13.79 9.75
C PRO A 148 9.84 -15.12 9.90
N GLY A 149 10.12 -16.06 9.00
CA GLY A 149 9.47 -17.38 8.99
C GLY A 149 8.16 -17.42 8.20
N ASP A 150 7.30 -18.36 8.58
CA ASP A 150 6.04 -18.71 7.88
C ASP A 150 4.87 -17.80 8.28
N TRP A 151 5.11 -16.49 8.21
CA TRP A 151 4.13 -15.43 8.40
C TRP A 151 3.96 -14.66 7.09
N ASN A 152 2.75 -14.20 6.76
CA ASN A 152 2.55 -13.43 5.54
C ASN A 152 3.43 -12.17 5.48
N GLY A 153 3.81 -11.79 4.25
CA GLY A 153 4.43 -10.49 3.99
C GLY A 153 3.35 -9.42 3.81
N ALA A 154 3.79 -8.17 3.66
CA ALA A 154 2.92 -7.03 3.37
C ALA A 154 3.11 -6.54 1.94
N GLY A 155 2.01 -6.48 1.20
CA GLY A 155 1.92 -6.02 -0.18
C GLY A 155 1.47 -4.56 -0.37
N GLY A 156 1.42 -4.20 -1.64
CA GLY A 156 0.97 -2.91 -2.18
C GLY A 156 0.35 -3.13 -3.55
N HIS A 157 -0.64 -4.03 -3.67
CA HIS A 157 -1.14 -4.44 -4.99
C HIS A 157 -1.70 -3.22 -5.73
N CYS A 158 -1.31 -3.08 -7.00
CA CYS A 158 -1.70 -1.95 -7.82
C CYS A 158 -2.61 -2.44 -8.94
N ASN A 159 -3.89 -2.13 -8.81
CA ASN A 159 -4.87 -2.25 -9.87
C ASN A 159 -4.71 -1.06 -10.82
N PHE A 160 -4.82 -1.29 -12.13
CA PHE A 160 -4.60 -0.28 -13.16
C PHE A 160 -5.56 -0.47 -14.33
N SER A 161 -6.09 0.64 -14.85
CA SER A 161 -6.84 0.64 -16.11
C SER A 161 -6.65 1.93 -16.89
N THR A 162 -6.90 1.87 -18.20
CA THR A 162 -7.06 3.05 -19.07
C THR A 162 -8.46 3.03 -19.70
N SER A 163 -8.90 4.14 -20.29
CA SER A 163 -10.16 4.21 -21.05
C SER A 163 -10.26 3.11 -22.11
N ARG A 164 -9.14 2.78 -22.76
CA ARG A 164 -9.07 1.72 -23.78
C ARG A 164 -9.19 0.32 -23.19
N MET A 165 -8.68 0.09 -21.98
CA MET A 165 -8.86 -1.18 -21.27
C MET A 165 -10.31 -1.37 -20.80
N LYS A 166 -11.03 -0.28 -20.50
CA LYS A 166 -12.44 -0.30 -20.08
C LYS A 166 -13.44 -0.36 -21.24
N ALA A 167 -12.99 -0.10 -22.46
CA ALA A 167 -13.83 -0.12 -23.67
C ALA A 167 -14.01 -1.54 -24.22
N ASP A 168 -14.88 -1.67 -25.24
CA ASP A 168 -15.07 -2.94 -25.97
C ASP A 168 -13.73 -3.47 -26.51
N ASN A 169 -13.53 -4.79 -26.39
CA ASN A 169 -12.26 -5.47 -26.69
C ASN A 169 -11.06 -5.04 -25.81
N GLY A 170 -11.30 -4.40 -24.66
CA GLY A 170 -10.26 -3.97 -23.72
C GLY A 170 -9.37 -5.09 -23.19
N MET A 171 -9.84 -6.34 -23.19
CA MET A 171 -9.02 -7.52 -22.83
C MET A 171 -7.75 -7.63 -23.66
N LYS A 172 -7.85 -7.37 -24.98
CA LYS A 172 -6.68 -7.38 -25.86
C LYS A 172 -5.66 -6.30 -25.47
N VAL A 173 -6.15 -5.12 -25.07
CA VAL A 173 -5.29 -4.02 -24.60
C VAL A 173 -4.61 -4.39 -23.29
N MET A 174 -5.30 -5.08 -22.38
CA MET A 174 -4.72 -5.59 -21.13
C MET A 174 -3.64 -6.64 -21.39
N GLU A 175 -3.88 -7.61 -22.27
CA GLU A 175 -2.89 -8.62 -22.66
C GLU A 175 -1.64 -7.98 -23.28
N GLU A 176 -1.81 -7.00 -24.18
CA GLU A 176 -0.71 -6.24 -24.76
C GLU A 176 0.08 -5.45 -23.70
N ALA A 177 -0.59 -4.90 -22.69
CA ALA A 177 0.06 -4.21 -21.57
C ALA A 177 0.86 -5.19 -20.70
N ILE A 178 0.30 -6.36 -20.38
CA ILE A 178 0.98 -7.42 -19.61
C ILE A 178 2.25 -7.89 -20.33
N GLN A 179 2.20 -8.09 -21.66
CA GLN A 179 3.39 -8.45 -22.46
C GLN A 179 4.48 -7.36 -22.44
N ARG A 180 4.12 -6.09 -22.24
CA ARG A 180 5.09 -5.00 -22.08
C ARG A 180 5.69 -4.98 -20.67
N LEU A 181 4.86 -5.25 -19.65
CA LEU A 181 5.31 -5.37 -18.25
C LEU A 181 6.30 -6.53 -18.08
N GLU A 182 6.03 -7.69 -18.70
CA GLU A 182 6.92 -8.86 -18.67
C GLU A 182 8.35 -8.51 -19.11
N LYS A 183 8.48 -7.75 -20.20
CA LYS A 183 9.77 -7.35 -20.77
C LYS A 183 10.56 -6.36 -19.91
N ARG A 184 9.93 -5.79 -18.88
CA ARG A 184 10.50 -4.78 -17.97
C ARG A 184 10.48 -5.20 -16.51
N HIS A 185 10.25 -6.49 -16.25
CA HIS A 185 10.06 -7.01 -14.89
C HIS A 185 11.22 -6.62 -13.94
N LYS A 186 12.47 -6.77 -14.39
CA LYS A 186 13.64 -6.45 -13.55
C LYS A 186 13.72 -4.97 -13.22
N GLU A 187 13.46 -4.10 -14.19
CA GLU A 187 13.45 -2.65 -13.98
C GLU A 187 12.33 -2.23 -13.02
N HIS A 188 11.15 -2.86 -13.14
CA HIS A 188 10.01 -2.57 -12.26
C HIS A 188 10.27 -2.99 -10.81
N ILE A 189 10.85 -4.17 -10.60
CA ILE A 189 11.17 -4.67 -9.26
C ILE A 189 12.09 -3.72 -8.48
N ILE A 190 13.04 -3.07 -9.16
CA ILE A 190 13.92 -2.06 -8.54
C ILE A 190 13.14 -0.83 -8.07
N LEU A 191 12.02 -0.51 -8.72
CA LEU A 191 11.19 0.67 -8.42
C LEU A 191 10.06 0.38 -7.43
N TYR A 192 9.74 -0.90 -7.17
CA TYR A 192 8.61 -1.29 -6.32
C TYR A 192 8.91 -1.25 -4.82
N ASP A 193 10.14 -0.92 -4.43
CA ASP A 193 10.50 -0.64 -3.04
C ASP A 193 11.68 0.37 -2.96
N PRO A 194 11.68 1.29 -1.97
CA PRO A 194 12.71 2.34 -1.83
C PRO A 194 14.15 1.84 -1.70
N SER A 195 14.39 0.59 -1.30
CA SER A 195 15.74 0.06 -1.17
C SER A 195 16.39 -0.29 -2.52
N GLY A 196 15.62 -0.37 -3.62
CA GLY A 196 16.15 -0.66 -4.96
C GLY A 196 16.74 -2.07 -5.14
N VAL A 197 16.48 -2.98 -4.20
CA VAL A 197 17.02 -4.34 -4.21
C VAL A 197 16.16 -5.26 -5.06
N SER A 198 16.80 -6.12 -5.87
CA SER A 198 16.09 -7.11 -6.70
C SER A 198 15.33 -8.12 -5.80
N GLY A 199 14.08 -8.43 -6.15
CA GLY A 199 13.11 -9.15 -5.30
C GLY A 199 13.51 -10.53 -4.75
N GLY A 200 14.68 -11.07 -5.13
CA GLY A 200 15.23 -12.32 -4.60
C GLY A 200 16.16 -12.17 -3.39
N GLU A 201 16.64 -10.97 -3.06
CA GLU A 201 17.72 -10.78 -2.08
C GLU A 201 17.22 -10.47 -0.66
N ARG A 202 16.00 -9.95 -0.48
CA ARG A 202 15.46 -9.62 0.86
C ARG A 202 14.81 -10.80 1.60
N GLY A 203 14.34 -11.82 0.89
CA GLY A 203 13.78 -13.04 1.49
C GLY A 203 14.82 -14.03 2.04
N ARG A 204 16.12 -13.72 1.91
CA ARG A 204 17.24 -14.57 2.31
C ARG A 204 18.13 -13.84 3.33
N GLY A 205 17.63 -13.68 4.54
CA GLY A 205 18.48 -13.37 5.71
C GLY A 205 18.31 -11.96 6.27
N ARG A 206 17.59 -11.89 7.39
CA ARG A 206 18.14 -11.40 8.65
C ARG A 206 17.80 -12.41 9.74
#